data_AF-A0A972Y806-F1
#
_entry.id   AF-A0A972Y806-F1
#
_cell.length_a   1.000
_cell.length_b   1.000
_cell.length_c   1.000
_cell.angle_alpha   90.00
_cell.angle_beta   90.00
_cell.angle_gamma   90.00
#
_symmetry.space_group_name_H-M   'P 1'
#
loop_
_entity.id
_entity.type
_entity.pdbx_description
1 polymer ?
#
loop_
_entity_poly.entity_id
_entity_poly.type
_entity_poly.pdbx_seq_one_letter_code
_entity_poly.pdbx_strand_id
1 'polypeptide(L)'
;MNVPPERDSSGRFVKPEQEAPKPSDENMHPMSKLLFGWVGSPRTPLILLVLVIVICAGLVVFDLTVNRHEYLDFANANGFYALWGFAAFALAVLSGWPLGKLLRRDEDYYGEAETTPQDVESDS
;
A
#
# COMPACT_ATOMS: atom_id res chain seq x y z
N MET A 1 34.00 -13.37 0.70
CA MET A 1 34.95 -12.25 0.86
C MET A 1 34.14 -10.98 0.81
N ASN A 2 33.99 -10.28 1.93
CA ASN A 2 33.28 -8.99 1.95
C ASN A 2 34.30 -7.92 1.55
N VAL A 3 34.05 -7.27 0.42
CA VAL A 3 34.87 -6.16 -0.06
C VAL A 3 34.62 -4.97 0.87
N PRO A 4 35.65 -4.29 1.39
CA PRO A 4 35.44 -3.09 2.20
C PRO A 4 34.70 -2.03 1.38
N PRO A 5 33.76 -1.28 1.99
CA PRO A 5 32.97 -0.28 1.28
C PRO A 5 33.87 0.80 0.69
N GLU A 6 33.73 1.04 -0.62
CA GLU A 6 34.46 2.06 -1.35
C GLU A 6 34.06 3.45 -0.84
N ARG A 7 35.05 4.32 -0.60
CA ARG A 7 34.82 5.72 -0.22
C ARG A 7 35.17 6.62 -1.39
N ASP A 8 34.37 7.65 -1.63
CA ASP A 8 34.67 8.67 -2.63
C ASP A 8 35.76 9.63 -2.13
N SER A 9 36.19 10.55 -2.99
CA SER A 9 37.20 11.56 -2.67
C SER A 9 36.80 12.52 -1.55
N SER A 10 35.52 12.56 -1.16
CA SER A 10 35.00 13.31 -0.02
C SER A 10 34.91 12.47 1.26
N GLY A 11 35.37 11.22 1.24
CA GLY A 11 35.29 10.31 2.37
C GLY A 11 33.87 9.79 2.64
N ARG A 12 32.90 10.05 1.75
CA ARG A 12 31.55 9.50 1.88
C ARG A 12 31.59 8.03 1.46
N PHE A 13 30.88 7.18 2.19
CA PHE A 13 30.66 5.82 1.72
C PHE A 13 29.88 5.87 0.41
N VAL A 14 30.49 5.38 -0.67
CA VAL A 14 29.79 5.18 -1.93
C VAL A 14 28.84 4.03 -1.67
N LYS A 15 27.53 4.31 -1.71
CA LYS A 15 26.53 3.24 -1.67
C LYS A 15 26.85 2.36 -2.87
N PRO A 16 27.26 1.08 -2.67
CA PRO A 16 27.62 0.26 -3.79
C PRO A 16 26.44 0.22 -4.75
N GLU A 17 26.67 0.52 -6.03
CA GLU A 17 25.69 0.47 -7.13
C GLU A 17 25.09 -0.94 -7.31
N GLN A 18 25.49 -1.91 -6.47
CA GLN A 18 24.77 -3.15 -6.26
C GLN A 18 23.38 -2.85 -5.72
N GLU A 19 22.47 -2.63 -6.67
CA GLU A 19 21.06 -2.98 -6.61
C GLU A 19 20.92 -4.21 -5.72
N ALA A 20 20.59 -3.98 -4.44
CA ALA A 20 20.54 -5.04 -3.45
C ALA A 20 19.66 -6.14 -4.04
N PRO A 21 20.18 -7.37 -4.24
CA PRO A 21 19.40 -8.41 -4.88
C PRO A 21 18.10 -8.52 -4.10
N LYS A 22 16.96 -8.34 -4.80
CA LYS A 22 15.63 -8.49 -4.19
C LYS A 22 15.70 -9.69 -3.24
N PRO A 23 15.31 -9.52 -1.96
CA PRO A 23 15.54 -10.53 -0.94
C PRO A 23 15.12 -11.87 -1.51
N SER A 24 16.09 -12.77 -1.69
CA SER A 24 15.82 -14.04 -2.33
C SER A 24 14.75 -14.75 -1.50
N ASP A 25 13.75 -15.31 -2.18
CA ASP A 25 12.60 -16.02 -1.60
C ASP A 25 12.99 -17.16 -0.62
N GLU A 26 14.27 -17.46 -0.49
CA GLU A 26 14.86 -18.55 0.26
C GLU A 26 14.74 -18.39 1.79
N ASN A 27 14.73 -17.17 2.32
CA ASN A 27 14.62 -16.89 3.77
C ASN A 27 13.21 -16.46 4.23
N MET A 28 12.20 -16.55 3.36
CA MET A 28 10.84 -16.15 3.70
C MET A 28 10.13 -17.27 4.46
N HIS A 29 9.61 -16.96 5.64
CA HIS A 29 8.87 -17.92 6.47
C HIS A 29 7.75 -18.60 5.64
N PRO A 30 7.59 -19.94 5.70
CA PRO A 30 6.72 -20.68 4.78
C PRO A 30 5.26 -20.19 4.80
N MET A 31 4.82 -19.71 5.95
CA MET A 31 3.48 -19.14 6.13
C MET A 31 3.30 -17.82 5.39
N SER A 32 4.36 -17.01 5.27
CA SER A 32 4.36 -15.75 4.52
C SER A 32 4.24 -16.00 3.02
N LYS A 33 4.92 -17.04 2.50
CA LYS A 33 4.78 -17.46 1.10
C LYS A 33 3.37 -17.93 0.78
N LEU A 34 2.75 -18.70 1.69
CA LEU A 34 1.38 -19.15 1.51
C LEU A 34 0.37 -18.00 1.51
N LEU A 35 0.52 -17.03 2.43
CA LEU A 35 -0.43 -15.92 2.60
C LEU A 35 -0.18 -14.71 1.70
N PHE A 36 1.04 -14.50 1.20
CA PHE A 36 1.39 -13.29 0.45
C PHE A 36 2.15 -13.56 -0.84
N GLY A 37 2.50 -14.80 -1.15
CA GLY A 37 3.23 -15.15 -2.38
C GLY A 37 2.49 -14.75 -3.66
N TRP A 38 1.16 -14.63 -3.61
CA TRP A 38 0.37 -14.17 -4.76
C TRP A 38 0.39 -12.64 -4.93
N VAL A 39 0.56 -11.87 -3.86
CA VAL A 39 0.42 -10.39 -3.84
C VAL A 39 1.42 -9.70 -4.77
N GLY A 40 2.62 -10.26 -4.91
CA GLY A 40 3.70 -9.67 -5.71
C GLY A 40 3.54 -9.78 -7.23
N SER A 41 2.51 -10.48 -7.74
CA SER A 41 2.31 -10.59 -9.19
C SER A 41 1.83 -9.24 -9.79
N PRO A 42 2.15 -8.92 -11.05
CA PRO A 42 1.64 -7.71 -11.69
C PRO A 42 0.12 -7.75 -11.95
N ARG A 43 -0.51 -8.92 -11.76
CA ARG A 43 -1.93 -9.15 -12.07
C ARG A 43 -2.83 -9.03 -10.84
N THR A 44 -2.32 -9.19 -9.63
CA THR A 44 -3.10 -9.07 -8.38
C THR A 44 -3.86 -7.77 -8.22
N PRO A 45 -3.30 -6.56 -8.48
CA PRO A 45 -4.07 -5.34 -8.33
C PRO A 45 -5.26 -5.31 -9.30
N LEU A 46 -5.09 -5.83 -10.52
CA LEU A 46 -6.17 -5.91 -11.50
C LEU A 46 -7.25 -6.92 -11.09
N ILE A 47 -6.85 -8.08 -10.56
CA ILE A 47 -7.79 -9.09 -10.05
C ILE A 47 -8.60 -8.54 -8.88
N LEU A 48 -7.96 -7.85 -7.93
CA LEU A 48 -8.64 -7.22 -6.79
C LEU A 48 -9.63 -6.14 -7.27
N LEU A 49 -9.22 -5.31 -8.23
CA LEU A 49 -10.09 -4.30 -8.82
C LEU A 49 -11.31 -4.93 -9.51
N VAL A 50 -11.11 -5.97 -10.32
CA VAL A 50 -12.21 -6.70 -10.98
C VAL A 50 -13.12 -7.36 -9.94
N LEU A 51 -12.57 -8.00 -8.90
CA LEU A 51 -13.35 -8.60 -7.81
C LEU A 51 -14.28 -7.58 -7.16
N VAL A 52 -13.75 -6.40 -6.81
CA VAL A 52 -14.53 -5.31 -6.21
C VAL A 52 -15.62 -4.82 -7.15
N ILE A 53 -15.31 -4.65 -8.45
CA ILE A 53 -16.30 -4.27 -9.46
C ILE A 53 -17.42 -5.32 -9.56
N VAL A 54 -17.07 -6.61 -9.58
CA VAL A 54 -18.04 -7.71 -9.65
C VAL A 54 -18.95 -7.73 -8.43
N ILE A 55 -18.39 -7.56 -7.23
CA ILE A 55 -19.18 -7.48 -5.99
C ILE A 55 -20.13 -6.27 -6.05
N CYS A 56 -19.63 -5.11 -6.48
CA CYS A 56 -20.44 -3.91 -6.64
C CYS A 56 -21.58 -4.09 -7.65
N ALA A 57 -21.30 -4.67 -8.82
CA ALA A 57 -22.32 -4.97 -9.82
C ALA A 57 -23.37 -5.96 -9.28
N GLY A 58 -22.94 -6.98 -8.53
CA GLY A 58 -23.83 -7.94 -7.88
C GLY A 58 -24.75 -7.28 -6.85
N LEU A 59 -24.23 -6.36 -6.04
CA LEU A 59 -25.02 -5.57 -5.09
C LEU A 59 -26.08 -4.69 -5.79
N VAL A 60 -25.72 -4.05 -6.90
CA VAL A 60 -26.67 -3.26 -7.71
C VAL A 60 -27.79 -4.14 -8.28
N VAL A 61 -27.44 -5.31 -8.83
CA VAL A 61 -28.44 -6.26 -9.34
C VAL A 61 -29.35 -6.77 -8.21
N PHE A 62 -28.80 -7.02 -7.03
CA PHE A 62 -29.58 -7.43 -5.86
C PHE A 62 -30.53 -6.32 -5.40
N ASP A 63 -30.10 -5.07 -5.41
CA ASP A 63 -30.93 -3.91 -5.07
C ASP A 63 -32.10 -3.74 -6.05
N LEU A 64 -31.86 -3.94 -7.35
CA LEU A 64 -32.90 -3.87 -8.39
C LEU A 64 -33.92 -5.01 -8.33
N THR A 65 -33.56 -6.16 -7.75
CA THR A 65 -34.45 -7.33 -7.67
C THR A 65 -35.32 -7.32 -6.42
N VAL A 66 -34.98 -6.55 -5.39
CA VAL A 66 -35.74 -6.44 -4.15
C VAL A 66 -36.60 -5.18 -4.17
N ASN A 67 -37.86 -5.31 -4.62
CA ASN A 67 -38.85 -4.23 -4.47
C ASN A 67 -39.18 -4.05 -2.98
N ARG A 68 -38.73 -2.95 -2.37
CA ARG A 68 -39.13 -2.57 -1.01
C ARG A 68 -40.22 -1.50 -1.07
N HIS A 69 -41.34 -1.77 -0.41
CA HIS A 69 -42.40 -0.79 -0.17
C HIS A 69 -42.03 0.06 1.06
N GLU A 70 -41.27 1.13 0.84
CA GLU A 70 -40.95 2.13 1.88
C GLU A 70 -42.00 3.26 1.86
N TYR A 71 -42.32 3.84 3.03
CA TYR A 71 -43.42 4.80 3.21
C TYR A 71 -43.10 6.22 2.71
N LEU A 72 -41.87 6.46 2.24
CA LEU A 72 -41.38 7.76 1.76
C LEU A 72 -41.15 7.69 0.24
N ASP A 73 -41.87 8.52 -0.53
CA ASP A 73 -41.84 8.50 -2.01
C ASP A 73 -40.45 8.71 -2.63
N PHE A 74 -39.50 9.32 -1.91
CA PHE A 74 -38.11 9.47 -2.35
C PHE A 74 -37.23 8.22 -2.09
N ALA A 75 -37.59 7.40 -1.10
CA ALA A 75 -36.91 6.15 -0.76
C ALA A 75 -37.40 4.96 -1.61
N ASN A 76 -38.51 5.13 -2.34
CA ASN A 76 -39.01 4.17 -3.33
C ASN A 76 -38.26 4.21 -4.68
N ALA A 77 -37.26 5.09 -4.83
CA ALA A 77 -36.41 5.09 -6.01
C ALA A 77 -35.51 3.84 -6.00
N ASN A 78 -35.83 2.87 -6.86
CA ASN A 78 -34.99 1.69 -7.11
C ASN A 78 -33.54 2.13 -7.32
N GLY A 79 -32.61 1.64 -6.49
CA GLY A 79 -31.19 1.98 -6.58
C GLY A 79 -30.66 3.01 -5.58
N PHE A 80 -31.50 3.69 -4.78
CA PHE A 80 -31.02 4.71 -3.85
C PHE A 80 -30.00 4.17 -2.84
N TYR A 81 -30.32 3.04 -2.20
CA TYR A 81 -29.45 2.43 -1.19
C TYR A 81 -28.21 1.79 -1.78
N ALA A 82 -28.30 1.17 -2.96
CA ALA A 82 -27.12 0.70 -3.69
C ALA A 82 -26.16 1.85 -4.04
N LEU A 83 -26.67 2.97 -4.58
CA LEU A 83 -25.86 4.14 -4.90
C LEU A 83 -25.28 4.78 -3.65
N TRP A 84 -26.08 4.93 -2.59
CA TRP A 84 -25.64 5.52 -1.33
C TRP A 84 -24.58 4.67 -0.62
N GLY A 85 -24.80 3.35 -0.54
CA GLY A 85 -23.85 2.41 0.05
C GLY A 85 -22.55 2.33 -0.75
N PHE A 86 -22.64 2.31 -2.08
CA PHE A 86 -21.47 2.38 -2.95
C PHE A 86 -20.70 3.68 -2.77
N ALA A 87 -21.39 4.83 -2.75
CA ALA A 87 -20.77 6.13 -2.54
C ALA A 87 -20.09 6.23 -1.17
N ALA A 88 -20.76 5.78 -0.10
CA ALA A 88 -20.20 5.75 1.25
C ALA A 88 -18.94 4.87 1.32
N PHE A 89 -18.98 3.67 0.71
CA PHE A 89 -17.83 2.77 0.66
C PHE A 89 -16.68 3.34 -0.18
N ALA A 90 -16.97 3.89 -1.36
CA ALA A 90 -15.98 4.52 -2.23
C ALA A 90 -15.29 5.69 -1.52
N LEU A 91 -16.05 6.54 -0.81
CA LEU A 91 -15.50 7.61 0.01
C LEU A 91 -14.60 7.08 1.13
N ALA A 92 -15.00 6.01 1.82
CA ALA A 92 -14.18 5.38 2.86
C ALA A 92 -12.84 4.88 2.30
N VAL A 93 -12.84 4.19 1.15
CA VAL A 93 -11.61 3.70 0.50
C VAL A 93 -10.73 4.85 0.02
N LEU A 94 -11.31 5.85 -0.65
CA LEU A 94 -10.59 7.01 -1.18
C LEU A 94 -10.03 7.91 -0.06
N SER A 95 -10.65 7.90 1.13
CA SER A 95 -10.15 8.64 2.30
C SER A 95 -8.79 8.15 2.81
N GLY A 96 -8.35 6.95 2.41
CA GLY A 96 -7.04 6.43 2.78
C GLY A 96 -5.87 7.23 2.21
N TRP A 97 -5.98 7.76 0.99
CA TRP A 97 -4.93 8.59 0.38
C TRP A 97 -4.65 9.91 1.12
N PRO A 98 -5.66 10.76 1.41
CA PRO A 98 -5.42 11.99 2.16
C PRO A 98 -5.02 11.70 3.61
N LEU A 99 -5.56 10.65 4.23
CA LEU A 99 -5.16 10.25 5.60
C LEU A 99 -3.71 9.78 5.64
N GLY A 100 -3.28 8.97 4.67
CA GLY A 100 -1.90 8.54 4.52
C GLY A 100 -0.96 9.74 4.32
N LYS A 101 -1.36 10.72 3.50
CA LYS A 101 -0.59 11.97 3.34
C LYS A 101 -0.51 12.79 4.62
N LEU A 102 -1.59 12.85 5.41
CA LEU A 102 -1.63 13.58 6.68
C LEU A 102 -0.78 12.91 7.77
N LEU A 103 -0.80 11.57 7.83
CA LEU A 103 -0.01 10.79 8.78
C LEU A 103 1.45 10.64 8.35
N ARG A 104 1.76 10.85 7.06
CA ARG A 104 3.13 10.73 6.56
C ARG A 104 3.99 11.80 7.23
N ARG A 105 4.89 11.31 8.06
CA ARG A 105 5.84 12.10 8.82
C ARG A 105 6.97 12.57 7.92
N ASP A 106 7.53 13.73 8.26
CA ASP A 106 8.71 14.25 7.58
C ASP A 106 9.89 13.29 7.72
N GLU A 107 10.68 13.20 6.66
CA GLU A 107 11.79 12.26 6.52
C GLU A 107 12.94 12.65 7.48
N ASP A 108 12.97 13.93 7.87
CA ASP A 108 14.01 14.52 8.73
C ASP A 108 13.64 14.51 10.23
N TYR A 109 12.52 13.88 10.62
CA TYR A 109 12.00 14.03 11.99
C TYR A 109 12.94 13.52 13.09
N TYR A 110 13.76 12.50 12.82
CA TYR A 110 14.72 11.97 13.80
C TYR A 110 16.09 12.67 13.75
N GLY A 111 16.22 13.73 12.94
CA GLY A 111 17.50 14.32 12.59
C GLY A 111 18.24 13.45 11.57
N GLU A 112 19.16 14.08 10.85
CA GLU A 112 20.13 13.37 10.01
C GLU A 112 20.89 12.44 10.94
N ALA A 113 20.60 11.13 10.91
CA ALA A 113 21.35 10.16 11.69
C ALA A 113 22.80 10.35 11.27
N GLU A 114 23.63 10.88 12.16
CA GLU A 114 25.05 11.13 11.91
C GLU A 114 25.69 9.76 11.67
N THR A 115 25.74 9.33 10.41
CA THR A 115 26.28 8.03 10.02
C THR A 115 27.81 8.06 9.97
N THR A 116 28.44 9.15 10.42
CA THR A 116 29.89 9.27 10.49
C THR A 116 30.39 8.32 11.57
N PRO A 117 31.15 7.28 11.21
CA PRO A 117 31.76 6.40 12.19
C PRO A 117 32.70 7.23 13.09
N GLN A 118 32.49 7.17 14.40
CA GLN A 118 33.22 7.99 15.39
C GLN A 118 34.72 7.67 15.49
N ASP A 119 35.19 6.63 14.79
CA ASP A 119 36.60 6.23 14.66
C ASP A 119 37.41 7.13 13.72
N VAL A 120 36.79 8.08 13.01
CA VAL A 120 37.49 9.03 12.13
C VAL A 120 38.03 10.26 12.88
N GLU A 121 37.45 10.63 14.03
CA GLU A 121 37.83 11.85 14.77
C GLU A 121 39.12 11.70 15.59
N SER A 122 39.58 10.46 15.83
CA SER A 122 40.67 10.18 16.77
C SER A 122 42.09 10.26 16.21
N ASP A 123 42.29 10.69 14.95
CA ASP A 123 43.61 10.63 14.28
C ASP A 123 44.03 11.92 13.54
N SER A 124 43.51 13.08 13.94
CA SER A 124 43.93 14.41 13.42
C SER A 124 44.63 15.26 14.47
#